data_AF-A0A2M8EV79-F1
#
_entry.id   AF-A0A2M8EV79-F1
#
_cell.length_a   1.000
_cell.length_b   1.000
_cell.length_c   1.000
_cell.angle_alpha   90.00
_cell.angle_beta   90.00
_cell.angle_gamma   90.00
#
_symmetry.space_group_name_H-M   'P 1'
#
loop_
_entity.id
_entity.type
_entity.pdbx_description
1 polymer ?
#
loop_
_entity_poly.entity_id
_entity_poly.type
_entity_poly.pdbx_seq_one_letter_code
_entity_poly.pdbx_strand_id
1 'polypeptide(L)' 'TTPRVVGFALHKNPDPKNIPCHRVVFKDGSLSQSYAFEGINKQKQRLVDEGVRVAF' A
#
# COMPACT_ATOMS: atom_id res chain seq x y z
N THR A 1 14.17 8.18 -10.74
CA THR A 1 14.09 7.15 -9.66
C THR A 1 13.32 5.95 -10.16
N THR A 2 13.73 4.73 -9.80
CA THR A 2 13.04 3.51 -10.20
C THR A 2 11.90 3.18 -9.22
N PRO A 3 10.81 2.50 -9.66
CA PRO A 3 9.74 2.05 -8.76
C PRO A 3 10.23 1.19 -7.58
N ARG A 4 11.35 0.48 -7.76
CA ARG A 4 11.98 -0.34 -6.71
C ARG A 4 12.46 0.51 -5.52
N VAL A 5 13.01 1.69 -5.79
CA VAL A 5 13.47 2.62 -4.73
C VAL A 5 12.28 3.14 -3.93
N VAL A 6 11.15 3.42 -4.59
CA VAL A 6 9.91 3.81 -3.91
C VAL A 6 9.41 2.68 -3.02
N GLY A 7 9.37 1.44 -3.54
CA GLY A 7 9.00 0.26 -2.74
C GLY A 7 9.87 0.07 -1.50
N PHE A 8 11.19 0.28 -1.62
CA PHE A 8 12.11 0.22 -0.48
C PHE A 8 11.79 1.31 0.56
N ALA A 9 11.55 2.55 0.13
CA ALA A 9 11.19 3.64 1.04
C ALA A 9 9.86 3.38 1.76
N LEU A 10 8.85 2.85 1.06
CA LEU A 10 7.56 2.48 1.66
C LEU A 10 7.71 1.36 2.69
N HIS A 11 8.58 0.38 2.44
CA HIS A 11 8.87 -0.69 3.40
C HIS A 11 9.60 -0.19 4.66
N LYS A 12 10.35 0.92 4.53
CA LYS A 12 11.05 1.60 5.62
C LYS A 12 10.26 2.77 6.21
N ASN A 13 8.97 2.88 5.92
CA ASN A 13 8.12 3.94 6.44
C ASN A 13 8.20 4.01 7.99
N PRO A 14 8.77 5.07 8.57
CA PRO A 14 8.99 5.16 10.02
C PRO A 14 7.70 5.46 10.79
N ASP A 15 6.65 5.94 10.13
CA ASP A 15 5.39 6.30 10.75
C ASP A 15 4.18 5.91 9.88
N PRO A 16 3.73 4.65 9.93
CA PRO A 16 2.59 4.17 9.14
C PRO A 16 1.23 4.77 9.52
N LYS A 17 1.17 5.57 10.60
CA LYS A 17 -0.06 6.27 11.01
C LYS A 17 -0.18 7.60 10.29
N ASN A 18 0.90 8.37 10.20
CA ASN A 18 0.90 9.69 9.57
C ASN A 18 1.40 9.69 8.12
N ILE A 19 2.19 8.68 7.71
CA ILE A 19 2.66 8.48 6.33
C ILE A 19 1.85 7.33 5.72
N PRO A 20 0.83 7.58 4.88
CA PRO A 20 -0.13 6.58 4.44
C PRO A 20 0.43 5.72 3.29
N CYS A 21 1.35 4.80 3.60
CA CYS A 21 1.97 3.94 2.58
C CYS A 21 0.98 2.99 1.89
N HIS A 22 -0.18 2.68 2.48
CA HIS A 22 -1.25 1.88 1.86
C HIS A 22 -1.86 2.55 0.62
N ARG A 23 -1.71 3.87 0.45
CA ARG A 23 -2.25 4.61 -0.69
C ARG A 23 -1.44 4.44 -1.98
N VAL A 24 -0.24 3.88 -1.89
CA VAL A 24 0.58 3.60 -3.08
C VAL A 24 0.25 2.21 -3.63
N VAL A 25 -0.18 2.17 -4.88
CA VAL A 25 -0.54 0.94 -5.61
C VAL A 25 0.32 0.78 -6.87
N PHE A 26 0.27 -0.39 -7.50
CA PHE A 26 0.95 -0.60 -8.77
C PHE A 26 0.28 0.18 -9.92
N LYS A 27 1.02 0.35 -11.02
CA LYS A 27 0.55 1.12 -12.19
C LYS A 27 -0.75 0.57 -12.80
N ASP A 28 -0.96 -0.74 -12.71
CA ASP A 28 -2.16 -1.44 -13.17
C ASP A 28 -3.33 -1.37 -12.17
N GLY A 29 -3.14 -0.68 -11.03
CA GLY A 29 -4.13 -0.58 -9.97
C GLY A 29 -4.13 -1.76 -9.00
N SER A 30 -3.28 -2.78 -9.22
CA SER A 30 -3.19 -3.91 -8.31
C SER A 30 -2.58 -3.52 -6.96
N LEU A 31 -3.03 -4.22 -5.91
CA LEU A 31 -2.52 -4.04 -4.56
C LEU A 31 -1.29 -4.91 -4.32
N SER A 32 -0.47 -4.52 -3.34
CA SER A 32 0.71 -5.29 -2.96
C SER A 32 0.33 -6.57 -2.21
N GLN A 33 0.76 -7.72 -2.72
CA GLN A 33 0.56 -9.01 -2.08
C GLN A 33 1.26 -9.10 -0.71
N SER A 34 2.34 -8.33 -0.52
CA SER A 34 3.18 -8.34 0.69
C SER A 34 3.04 -7.05 1.51
N TYR A 35 1.89 -6.37 1.44
CA TYR A 35 1.66 -5.17 2.24
C TYR A 35 1.57 -5.47 3.74
N ALA A 36 2.62 -5.13 4.48
CA ALA A 36 2.77 -5.52 5.89
C ALA A 36 2.61 -7.05 6.09
N PHE A 37 2.60 -7.52 7.34
CA PHE A 37 2.48 -8.96 7.64
C PHE A 37 1.18 -9.60 7.10
N GLU A 38 0.09 -8.83 7.07
CA GLU A 38 -1.24 -9.28 6.65
C GLU A 38 -1.46 -9.18 5.12
N GLY A 39 -0.47 -8.70 4.36
CA GLY A 39 -0.48 -8.65 2.91
C GLY A 39 -1.62 -7.82 2.31
N ILE A 40 -2.12 -8.30 1.16
CA ILE A 40 -3.12 -7.61 0.34
C ILE A 40 -4.39 -7.20 1.11
N ASN A 41 -4.82 -8.01 2.07
CA ASN A 41 -6.05 -7.78 2.84
C ASN A 41 -5.94 -6.51 3.69
N LYS A 42 -4.77 -6.23 4.26
CA LYS A 42 -4.56 -5.05 5.10
C LYS A 42 -4.49 -3.76 4.29
N GLN A 43 -3.87 -3.81 3.11
CA GLN A 43 -3.89 -2.67 2.21
C GLN A 43 -5.31 -2.35 1.77
N LYS A 44 -6.04 -3.40 1.36
CA LYS A 44 -7.45 -3.28 0.95
C LYS A 44 -8.29 -2.67 2.06
N GLN A 45 -8.21 -3.22 3.28
CA GLN A 45 -9.00 -2.74 4.42
C GLN A 45 -8.79 -1.23 4.62
N ARG A 46 -7.54 -0.77 4.68
CA ARG A 46 -7.25 0.66 4.86
C ARG A 46 -7.78 1.54 3.73
N LEU A 47 -7.72 1.07 2.49
CA LEU A 47 -8.27 1.81 1.34
C LEU A 47 -9.80 1.88 1.42
N VAL A 48 -10.46 0.77 1.78
CA VAL A 48 -11.92 0.72 1.94
C VAL A 48 -12.39 1.60 3.10
N ASP A 49 -11.65 1.63 4.21
CA ASP A 49 -11.93 2.50 5.35
C ASP A 49 -11.84 4.00 4.98
N GLU A 50 -11.02 4.33 3.97
CA GLU A 50 -10.94 5.68 3.37
C GLU A 50 -11.99 5.93 2.27
N GLY A 51 -12.90 4.99 2.02
CA GLY A 51 -13.95 5.10 1.01
C GLY A 51 -13.51 4.74 -0.43
N VAL A 52 -12.31 4.19 -0.61
CA VAL A 52 -11.82 3.77 -1.92
C VAL A 52 -12.45 2.42 -2.30
N ARG A 53 -13.10 2.37 -3.46
CA ARG A 53 -13.62 1.11 -4.01
C ARG A 53 -12.46 0.27 -4.55
N VAL A 54 -12.31 -0.94 -4.00
CA VAL A 54 -11.32 -1.92 -4.46
C VAL A 54 -12.06 -3.13 -5.04
N ALA A 55 -11.88 -3.36 -6.34
CA ALA A 55 -12.36 -4.55 -7.04
C ALA A 55 -11.21 -5.58 -7.17
N PHE A 56 -11.57 -6.86 -7.30
CA PHE A 56 -10.65 -7.96 -7.58
C PHE A 56 -10.80 -8.43 -9.02
#